data_AF-D0SMR0-F1
#
_entry.id   AF-D0SMR0-F1
#
_cell.length_a   1.000
_cell.length_b   1.000
_cell.length_c   1.000
_cell.angle_alpha   90.00
_cell.angle_beta   90.00
_cell.angle_gamma   90.00
#
_symmetry.space_group_name_H-M   'P 1'
#
loop_
_entity.id
_entity.type
_entity.pdbx_description
1 polymer ?
#
loop_
_entity_poly.entity_id
_entity_poly.type
_entity_poly.pdbx_seq_one_letter_code
_entity_poly.pdbx_strand_id
1 'polypeptide(L)'
;MGEFSSYSQTLIYGKNVVTPIETGFILDVKQSLLNKQPIYLIESYYKGSSCVGTYAIQGFKLLASGKLEVTKIFQTKKSLLDQITVDYDCNHHMGSSDTPEYIRISKDLITIDILLLNQNFKPLNKYLRYVKKDAAYQYLGTVK
;
A
#
# COMPACT_ATOMS: atom_id res chain seq x y z
N MET A 1 -18.37 6.83 -7.54
CA MET A 1 -17.03 6.55 -7.00
C MET A 1 -16.69 7.70 -6.08
N GLY A 2 -16.06 7.46 -4.92
CA GLY A 2 -15.58 8.56 -4.10
C GLY A 2 -14.38 9.19 -4.79
N GLU A 3 -14.43 10.49 -5.05
CA GLU A 3 -13.27 11.24 -5.56
C GLU A 3 -12.44 11.70 -4.37
N PHE A 4 -11.16 11.32 -4.35
CA PHE A 4 -10.21 11.71 -3.33
C PHE A 4 -9.08 12.49 -4.00
N SER A 5 -8.72 13.62 -3.39
CA SER A 5 -7.57 14.42 -3.79
C SER A 5 -6.58 14.43 -2.63
N SER A 6 -5.41 13.87 -2.86
CA SER A 6 -4.36 13.74 -1.85
C SER A 6 -3.15 14.58 -2.24
N TYR A 7 -2.50 15.15 -1.24
CA TYR A 7 -1.37 16.06 -1.43
C TYR A 7 -0.25 15.74 -0.45
N SER A 8 0.98 15.94 -0.89
CA SER A 8 2.16 16.00 -0.03
C SER A 8 2.53 17.46 0.22
N GLN A 9 2.87 17.78 1.47
CA GLN A 9 3.35 19.10 1.85
C GLN A 9 4.80 18.99 2.32
N THR A 10 5.69 19.76 1.70
CA THR A 10 7.11 19.78 2.06
C THR A 10 7.61 21.19 2.29
N LEU A 11 8.56 21.34 3.21
CA LEU A 11 9.21 22.61 3.52
C LEU A 11 10.50 22.72 2.72
N ILE A 12 10.52 23.61 1.73
CA ILE A 12 11.66 23.84 0.83
C ILE A 12 12.09 25.29 0.98
N TYR A 13 13.33 25.53 1.44
CA TYR A 13 13.87 26.88 1.67
C TYR A 13 12.92 27.80 2.48
N GLY A 14 12.29 27.25 3.52
CA GLY A 14 11.35 27.99 4.37
C GLY A 14 9.96 28.23 3.76
N LYS A 15 9.68 27.70 2.57
CA LYS A 15 8.36 27.77 1.92
C LYS A 15 7.68 26.41 1.91
N ASN A 16 6.39 26.39 2.26
CA ASN A 16 5.57 25.20 2.10
C ASN A 16 5.21 25.03 0.63
N VAL A 17 5.56 23.88 0.06
CA VAL A 17 5.18 23.47 -1.28
C VAL A 17 4.23 22.30 -1.17
N VAL A 18 3.07 22.42 -1.83
CA VAL A 18 2.04 21.38 -1.86
C VAL A 18 2.04 20.76 -3.24
N THR A 19 2.24 19.44 -3.31
CA THR A 19 2.28 18.69 -4.57
C THR A 19 1.20 17.61 -4.55
N PRO A 20 0.33 17.52 -5.57
CA PRO A 20 -0.66 16.46 -5.66
C PRO A 20 0.03 15.09 -5.78
N ILE A 21 -0.58 14.09 -5.16
CA ILE A 21 -0.18 12.68 -5.30
C ILE A 21 -1.40 11.86 -5.73
N GLU A 22 -1.19 10.99 -6.72
CA GLU A 22 -2.23 10.10 -7.22
C GLU A 22 -2.39 8.91 -6.26
N THR A 23 -3.27 9.05 -5.27
CA THR A 23 -3.61 7.99 -4.30
C THR A 23 -5.08 8.07 -3.94
N GLY A 24 -5.64 6.96 -3.42
CA GLY A 24 -7.00 6.92 -2.86
C GLY A 24 -7.09 7.65 -1.51
N PHE A 25 -8.14 7.36 -0.76
CA PHE A 25 -8.25 7.80 0.63
C PHE A 25 -7.11 7.19 1.45
N ILE A 26 -6.24 8.02 2.01
CA ILE A 26 -5.07 7.57 2.78
C ILE A 26 -5.55 6.99 4.11
N LEU A 27 -5.23 5.72 4.35
CA LEU A 27 -5.52 5.01 5.60
C LEU A 27 -4.38 5.16 6.59
N ASP A 28 -3.13 4.98 6.12
CA ASP A 28 -1.93 5.05 6.95
C ASP A 28 -0.70 5.41 6.10
N VAL A 29 0.32 5.97 6.76
CA VAL A 29 1.62 6.27 6.17
C VAL A 29 2.72 5.79 7.10
N LYS A 30 3.53 4.84 6.63
CA LYS A 30 4.69 4.31 7.37
C LYS A 30 5.98 4.64 6.65
N GLN A 31 7.05 4.88 7.39
CA GLN A 31 8.37 5.13 6.81
C GLN A 31 9.30 3.92 7.06
N SER A 32 9.79 3.31 5.99
CA SER A 32 10.78 2.22 6.04
C SER A 32 12.08 2.67 5.39
N LEU A 33 13.22 2.22 5.92
CA LEU A 33 14.53 2.42 5.28
C LEU A 33 14.84 1.28 4.32
N LEU A 34 14.94 1.56 3.01
CA LEU A 34 15.47 0.64 1.99
C LEU A 34 16.74 1.25 1.40
N ASN A 35 17.85 0.51 1.44
CA ASN A 35 19.17 0.92 0.98
C ASN A 35 19.59 2.29 1.55
N LYS A 36 19.35 2.48 2.85
CA LYS A 36 19.58 3.74 3.60
C LYS A 36 18.74 4.94 3.10
N GLN A 37 17.81 4.73 2.19
CA GLN A 37 16.88 5.75 1.72
C GLN A 37 15.53 5.61 2.45
N PRO A 38 14.94 6.71 2.94
CA PRO A 38 13.58 6.68 3.48
C PRO A 38 12.57 6.46 2.35
N ILE A 39 11.72 5.47 2.56
CA ILE A 39 10.62 5.09 1.69
C ILE A 39 9.33 5.19 2.49
N TYR A 40 8.37 5.95 1.97
CA TYR A 40 7.04 6.10 2.53
C TYR A 40 6.12 5.05 1.90
N LEU A 41 5.59 4.17 2.74
CA LEU A 41 4.56 3.20 2.41
C LEU A 41 3.22 3.87 2.70
N ILE A 42 2.47 4.18 1.64
CA ILE A 42 1.15 4.80 1.77
C ILE A 42 0.10 3.70 1.56
N GLU A 43 -0.66 3.40 2.61
CA GLU A 43 -1.83 2.54 2.54
C GLU A 43 -3.05 3.40 2.18
N SER A 44 -3.83 2.96 1.20
CA SER A 44 -4.97 3.73 0.70
C SER A 44 -6.15 2.86 0.30
N TYR A 45 -7.33 3.49 0.20
CA TYR A 45 -8.58 2.87 -0.20
C TYR A 45 -9.27 3.65 -1.31
N TYR A 46 -9.65 2.96 -2.38
CA TYR A 46 -10.45 3.49 -3.47
C TYR A 46 -11.89 2.98 -3.34
N LYS A 47 -12.85 3.90 -3.21
CA LYS A 47 -14.28 3.56 -3.05
C LYS A 47 -14.99 3.51 -4.40
N GLY A 48 -15.51 2.33 -4.76
CA GLY A 48 -16.37 2.12 -5.92
C GLY A 48 -17.77 2.75 -5.76
N SER A 49 -18.65 2.51 -6.73
CA SER A 49 -20.03 3.05 -6.76
C SER A 49 -21.03 2.31 -5.85
N SER A 50 -20.63 1.23 -5.17
CA SER A 50 -21.53 0.41 -4.36
C SER A 50 -20.81 -0.18 -3.13
N CYS A 51 -20.58 -1.48 -3.19
CA CYS A 51 -20.06 -2.37 -2.16
C CYS A 51 -18.64 -2.85 -2.51
N VAL A 52 -18.12 -2.40 -3.66
CA VAL A 52 -16.78 -2.71 -4.13
C VAL A 52 -15.79 -1.57 -3.87
N GLY A 53 -14.52 -1.93 -3.69
CA GLY A 53 -13.42 -0.99 -3.56
C GLY A 53 -12.09 -1.67 -3.79
N THR A 54 -10.99 -0.95 -3.57
CA THR A 54 -9.64 -1.50 -3.69
C THR A 54 -8.78 -0.93 -2.58
N TYR A 55 -8.18 -1.81 -1.78
CA TYR A 55 -7.09 -1.46 -0.87
C TYR A 55 -5.78 -1.45 -1.65
N ALA A 56 -4.89 -0.53 -1.32
CA ALA A 56 -3.60 -0.44 -1.95
C ALA A 56 -2.50 -0.08 -0.96
N ILE A 57 -1.30 -0.57 -1.22
CA ILE A 57 -0.07 -0.08 -0.61
C ILE A 57 0.89 0.31 -1.73
N GLN A 58 1.40 1.55 -1.67
CA GLN A 58 2.30 2.09 -2.68
C GLN A 58 3.56 2.69 -2.04
N GLY A 59 4.70 2.51 -2.71
CA GLY A 59 5.99 3.06 -2.30
C GLY A 59 6.24 4.45 -2.88
N PHE A 60 6.66 5.37 -2.02
CA PHE A 60 7.12 6.71 -2.41
C PHE A 60 8.49 7.02 -1.82
N LYS A 61 9.33 7.74 -2.57
CA LYS A 61 10.56 8.35 -2.07
C LYS A 61 10.45 9.87 -2.15
N LEU A 62 11.05 10.55 -1.18
CA LEU A 62 11.18 12.01 -1.22
C LEU A 62 12.43 12.38 -2.03
N LEU A 63 12.25 13.19 -3.07
CA LEU A 63 13.34 13.75 -3.85
C LEU A 63 13.94 14.98 -3.17
N ALA A 64 15.17 15.34 -3.52
CA ALA A 64 15.83 16.57 -3.04
C ALA A 64 15.04 17.84 -3.39
N SER A 65 14.23 17.79 -4.46
CA SER A 65 13.29 18.86 -4.83
C SER A 65 12.08 18.97 -3.92
N GLY A 66 11.96 18.12 -2.88
CA GLY A 66 10.81 18.05 -1.98
C GLY A 66 9.56 17.40 -2.58
N LYS A 67 9.65 16.83 -3.79
CA LYS A 67 8.55 16.07 -4.41
C LYS A 67 8.56 14.61 -3.96
N LEU A 68 7.40 14.06 -3.62
CA LEU A 68 7.22 12.61 -3.51
C LEU A 68 7.11 11.98 -4.90
N GLU A 69 7.95 10.98 -5.16
CA GLU A 69 7.96 10.21 -6.40
C GLU A 69 7.61 8.76 -6.11
N VAL A 70 6.71 8.19 -6.92
CA VAL A 70 6.38 6.77 -6.90
C VAL A 70 7.65 5.94 -7.13
N THR A 71 7.84 4.88 -6.35
CA THR A 71 9.05 4.06 -6.43
C THR A 71 8.74 2.57 -6.33
N LYS A 72 9.40 1.80 -7.19
CA LYS A 72 9.19 0.36 -7.32
C LYS A 72 9.96 -0.37 -6.22
N ILE A 73 9.24 -0.88 -5.23
CA ILE A 73 9.80 -1.49 -4.01
C ILE A 73 9.22 -2.86 -3.70
N PHE A 74 8.22 -3.34 -4.45
CA PHE A 74 7.60 -4.64 -4.25
C PHE A 74 8.11 -5.62 -5.30
N GLN A 75 9.05 -6.47 -4.92
CA GLN A 75 9.66 -7.44 -5.82
C GLN A 75 8.87 -8.75 -5.81
N THR A 76 8.21 -9.05 -6.93
CA THR A 76 7.61 -10.36 -7.19
C THR A 76 8.64 -11.30 -7.82
N LYS A 77 8.23 -12.54 -8.15
CA LYS A 77 9.08 -13.47 -8.92
C LYS A 77 9.40 -12.97 -10.34
N LYS A 78 8.60 -12.05 -10.89
CA LYS A 78 8.66 -11.66 -12.32
C LYS A 78 8.86 -10.16 -12.53
N SER A 79 8.56 -9.32 -11.55
CA SER A 79 8.48 -7.88 -11.72
C SER A 79 8.80 -7.15 -10.42
N LEU A 80 9.24 -5.90 -10.56
CA LEU A 80 9.34 -4.94 -9.48
C LEU A 80 8.18 -3.94 -9.64
N LEU A 81 7.31 -3.88 -8.64
CA LEU A 81 6.09 -3.08 -8.64
C LEU A 81 6.25 -1.90 -7.68
N ASP A 82 5.60 -0.79 -7.98
CA ASP A 82 5.47 0.36 -7.07
C ASP A 82 4.29 0.22 -6.11
N GLN A 83 3.28 -0.54 -6.51
CA GLN A 83 2.04 -0.72 -5.78
C GLN A 83 1.61 -2.19 -5.77
N ILE A 84 0.92 -2.58 -4.70
CA ILE A 84 0.10 -3.79 -4.64
C ILE A 84 -1.33 -3.36 -4.33
N THR A 85 -2.29 -3.92 -5.07
CA THR A 85 -3.72 -3.69 -4.88
C THR A 85 -4.42 -4.98 -4.47
N VAL A 86 -5.46 -4.84 -3.65
CA VAL A 86 -6.37 -5.92 -3.27
C VAL A 86 -7.78 -5.42 -3.44
N ASP A 87 -8.49 -6.01 -4.39
CA ASP A 87 -9.89 -5.67 -4.64
C ASP A 87 -10.77 -6.16 -3.48
N TYR A 88 -11.82 -5.40 -3.22
CA TYR A 88 -12.75 -5.61 -2.13
C TYR A 88 -14.16 -5.69 -2.69
N ASP A 89 -14.94 -6.68 -2.24
CA ASP A 89 -16.38 -6.75 -2.47
C ASP A 89 -17.09 -7.13 -1.17
N CYS A 90 -17.77 -6.15 -0.57
CA CYS A 90 -18.43 -6.30 0.72
C CYS A 90 -19.49 -7.42 0.75
N ASN A 91 -20.06 -7.83 -0.40
CA ASN A 91 -21.05 -8.91 -0.50
C ASN A 91 -20.46 -10.26 -0.07
N HIS A 92 -19.13 -10.38 -0.12
CA HIS A 92 -18.38 -11.56 0.25
C HIS A 92 -17.81 -11.50 1.68
N HIS A 93 -18.10 -10.41 2.40
CA HIS A 93 -17.70 -10.15 3.78
C HIS A 93 -18.91 -9.93 4.71
N MET A 94 -20.15 -10.04 4.21
CA MET A 94 -21.38 -9.91 5.00
C MET A 94 -21.58 -11.15 5.91
N GLY A 95 -20.94 -11.16 7.06
CA GLY A 95 -21.14 -12.21 8.07
C GLY A 95 -20.38 -12.04 9.38
N SER A 96 -19.31 -11.23 9.41
CA SER A 96 -18.56 -10.93 10.62
C SER A 96 -18.37 -9.42 10.77
N SER A 97 -18.48 -8.90 11.98
CA SER A 97 -18.11 -7.52 12.33
C SER A 97 -16.65 -7.17 12.00
N ASP A 98 -15.82 -8.18 11.73
CA ASP A 98 -14.41 -8.03 11.44
C ASP A 98 -14.23 -7.91 9.92
N THR A 99 -14.09 -6.66 9.45
CA THR A 99 -13.49 -6.41 8.14
C THR A 99 -12.08 -7.00 8.15
N PRO A 100 -11.74 -7.93 7.24
CA PRO A 100 -10.43 -8.56 7.28
C PRO A 100 -9.35 -7.51 6.98
N GLU A 101 -8.18 -7.66 7.62
CA GLU A 101 -7.02 -6.81 7.34
C GLU A 101 -6.44 -7.19 5.96
N TYR A 102 -6.84 -6.49 4.90
CA TYR A 102 -6.37 -6.78 3.53
C TYR A 102 -4.86 -6.60 3.36
N ILE A 103 -4.29 -5.65 4.11
CA ILE A 103 -2.87 -5.33 4.13
C ILE A 103 -2.45 -5.30 5.59
N ARG A 104 -1.41 -6.08 5.92
CA ARG A 104 -0.82 -6.11 7.25
C ARG A 104 0.64 -5.76 7.15
N ILE A 105 1.05 -4.71 7.84
CA ILE A 105 2.45 -4.35 7.95
C ILE A 105 2.90 -4.63 9.39
N SER A 106 3.95 -5.44 9.55
CA SER A 106 4.51 -5.72 10.88
C SER A 106 5.03 -4.44 11.54
N LYS A 107 5.02 -4.39 12.88
CA LYS A 107 5.42 -3.20 13.65
C LYS A 107 6.85 -2.75 13.37
N ASP A 108 7.74 -3.71 13.12
CA ASP A 108 9.15 -3.50 12.76
C ASP A 108 9.37 -3.22 11.25
N LEU A 109 8.29 -3.20 10.46
CA LEU A 109 8.27 -3.02 9.01
C LEU A 109 9.08 -4.09 8.25
N ILE A 110 9.37 -5.25 8.86
CA ILE A 110 10.11 -6.34 8.23
C ILE A 110 9.22 -7.11 7.24
N THR A 111 7.93 -7.25 7.53
CA THR A 111 7.01 -8.00 6.67
C THR A 111 5.78 -7.18 6.28
N ILE A 112 5.36 -7.37 5.04
CA ILE A 112 4.10 -6.87 4.50
C ILE A 112 3.34 -8.10 3.99
N ASP A 113 2.17 -8.34 4.55
CA ASP A 113 1.30 -9.46 4.23
C ASP A 113 0.05 -8.95 3.51
N ILE A 114 -0.24 -9.51 2.34
CA ILE A 114 -1.35 -9.12 1.47
C ILE A 114 -2.37 -10.25 1.41
N LEU A 115 -3.62 -10.01 1.82
CA LEU A 115 -4.66 -11.04 1.89
C LEU A 115 -4.90 -11.68 0.51
N LEU A 116 -4.85 -13.02 0.43
CA LEU A 116 -5.26 -13.74 -0.78
C LEU A 116 -6.77 -13.82 -0.84
N LEU A 117 -7.28 -13.48 -2.02
CA LEU A 117 -8.66 -13.70 -2.40
C LEU A 117 -8.72 -14.80 -3.46
N ASN A 118 -9.86 -15.50 -3.52
CA ASN A 118 -10.16 -16.35 -4.67
C ASN A 118 -10.75 -15.53 -5.83
N GLN A 119 -11.12 -16.21 -6.92
CA GLN A 119 -11.70 -15.60 -8.12
C GLN A 119 -13.04 -14.87 -7.87
N ASN A 120 -13.70 -15.17 -6.74
CA ASN A 120 -14.95 -14.53 -6.33
C ASN A 120 -14.71 -13.54 -5.19
N PHE A 121 -13.51 -12.95 -5.09
CA PHE A 121 -13.13 -11.95 -4.08
C PHE A 121 -13.30 -12.41 -2.61
N LYS A 122 -13.46 -13.71 -2.35
CA LYS A 122 -13.58 -14.26 -0.98
C LYS A 122 -12.20 -14.47 -0.36
N PRO A 123 -11.96 -14.05 0.90
CA PRO A 123 -10.74 -14.35 1.64
C PRO A 123 -10.44 -15.84 1.70
N LEU A 124 -9.19 -16.19 1.43
CA LEU A 124 -8.68 -17.55 1.60
C LEU A 124 -8.05 -17.78 2.98
N ASN A 125 -8.12 -16.79 3.89
CA ASN A 125 -7.46 -16.78 5.20
C ASN A 125 -5.97 -17.16 5.11
N LYS A 126 -5.32 -16.60 4.08
CA LYS A 126 -3.90 -16.74 3.77
C LYS A 126 -3.40 -15.42 3.22
N TYR A 127 -2.10 -15.17 3.37
CA TYR A 127 -1.47 -13.92 2.95
C TYR A 127 -0.27 -14.18 2.04
N LEU A 128 -0.06 -13.33 1.04
CA LEU A 128 1.20 -13.22 0.30
C LEU A 128 2.15 -12.41 1.16
N ARG A 129 3.23 -13.04 1.61
CA ARG A 129 4.25 -12.40 2.44
C ARG A 129 5.34 -11.80 1.58
N TYR A 130 5.59 -10.52 1.79
CA TYR A 130 6.76 -9.80 1.31
C TYR A 130 7.67 -9.50 2.50
N VAL A 131 8.97 -9.77 2.34
CA VAL A 131 9.97 -9.55 3.38
C VAL A 131 10.93 -8.47 2.94
N LYS A 132 11.20 -7.53 3.84
CA LYS A 132 12.18 -6.46 3.65
C LYS A 132 13.56 -7.03 3.35
N LYS A 133 14.14 -6.59 2.25
CA LYS A 133 15.54 -6.75 1.86
C LYS A 133 16.17 -5.37 1.71
N ASP A 134 17.43 -5.31 1.32
CA ASP A 134 18.15 -4.04 1.21
C ASP A 134 17.44 -3.05 0.28
N ALA A 135 17.08 -3.44 -0.93
CA ALA A 135 16.51 -2.52 -1.92
C ALA A 135 14.97 -2.55 -2.05
N ALA A 136 14.32 -3.61 -1.56
CA ALA A 136 12.90 -3.87 -1.84
C ALA A 136 12.27 -4.82 -0.79
N TYR A 137 10.95 -4.84 -0.75
CA TYR A 137 10.15 -5.90 -0.14
C TYR A 137 10.01 -7.06 -1.15
N GLN A 138 10.65 -8.18 -0.87
CA GLN A 138 10.68 -9.34 -1.76
C GLN A 138 9.61 -10.37 -1.37
N TYR A 139 8.83 -10.81 -2.35
CA TYR A 139 7.87 -11.89 -2.17
C TYR A 139 8.56 -13.18 -1.73
N LEU A 140 8.15 -13.70 -0.57
CA LEU A 140 8.66 -14.92 0.03
C LEU A 140 7.77 -16.12 -0.29
N GLY A 141 6.45 -15.96 -0.16
CA GLY A 141 5.52 -17.08 -0.26
C GLY A 141 4.17 -16.78 0.38
N THR A 142 3.36 -17.83 0.55
CA THR A 142 2.06 -17.73 1.21
C THR A 142 2.17 -18.15 2.68
N VAL A 143 1.56 -17.39 3.59
CA VAL A 143 1.47 -17.65 5.03
C VAL A 143 0.00 -17.71 5.47
N LYS A 144 -0.25 -18.18 6.70
CA LYS A 144 -1.58 -18.13 7.33
C LYS A 144 -1.77 -16.81 8.06
#